data_AF-A0A673L7W5-F1
#
_entry.id   AF-A0A673L7W5-F1
#
_cell.length_a   1.000
_cell.length_b   1.000
_cell.length_c   1.000
_cell.angle_alpha   90.00
_cell.angle_beta   90.00
_cell.angle_gamma   90.00
#
_symmetry.space_group_name_H-M   'P 1'
#
loop_
_entity.id
_entity.type
_entity.pdbx_description
1 polymer ?
#
loop_
_entity_poly.entity_id
_entity_poly.type
_entity_poly.pdbx_seq_one_letter_code
_entity_poly.pdbx_strand_id
1 'polypeptide(L)'
;MNISCLIWFHSKVCVTQVPFPLLQGECVERVGRAEESVIALTSYRLHIKLQENLINVPLQLIESVECRDLTQLHLTCKDCKLIRCNFLSAEQCQDWLRRISAVVRPPARLEELFAFAFLSCSASVSAEDREVHDGICRAGGHQRRFKRELERMGFDSHSAWRISNINSNYRLCASYPEQIMVPAAVSDQELENVAAFRSWKRIPAVVYRHQSSGAVIGRCGQPEVSWWGWRNADDEHLIQAIAKACVTDPAANTAQANGSCLYHHSSGALSDSDPHMANGSAEAEPKTTPPQKLLIMDARSYAAAVANRAKGGGCECPEYYPNCEVMFMGMANIHSIRKSFQCLRTLCAQVPDPVK
;
A
#
# COMPACT_ATOMS: atom_id res chain seq x y z
N MET A 1 -34.76 -3.38 12.53
CA MET A 1 -35.30 -2.02 12.74
C MET A 1 -35.27 -1.30 11.40
N ASN A 2 -36.44 -1.12 10.80
CA ASN A 2 -36.63 -0.40 9.54
C ASN A 2 -36.26 1.07 9.73
N ILE A 3 -35.14 1.52 9.15
CA ILE A 3 -34.95 2.94 8.88
C ILE A 3 -35.58 3.17 7.52
N SER A 4 -36.86 3.51 7.55
CA SER A 4 -37.60 4.00 6.40
C SER A 4 -36.83 5.17 5.78
N CYS A 5 -36.38 4.98 4.54
CA CYS A 5 -35.85 6.03 3.69
C CYS A 5 -37.00 6.94 3.26
N LEU A 6 -37.51 7.70 4.21
CA LEU A 6 -38.57 8.71 4.06
C LEU A 6 -38.00 10.01 4.60
N ILE A 7 -36.98 10.53 3.90
CA ILE A 7 -36.57 11.92 4.06
C ILE A 7 -37.34 12.73 3.01
N TRP A 8 -38.23 13.54 3.56
CA TRP A 8 -39.05 14.55 2.92
C TRP A 8 -38.32 15.32 1.81
N PHE A 9 -38.75 15.13 0.56
CA PHE A 9 -38.73 16.21 -0.42
C PHE A 9 -39.75 17.24 0.04
N HIS A 10 -39.34 18.35 0.65
CA HIS A 10 -40.04 19.65 0.61
C HIS A 10 -39.14 20.74 1.20
N SER A 11 -38.21 21.23 0.38
CA SER A 11 -37.87 22.65 0.38
C SER A 11 -37.59 23.03 -1.05
N LYS A 12 -38.39 23.95 -1.60
CA LYS A 12 -38.14 24.60 -2.88
C LYS A 12 -36.90 25.48 -2.73
N VAL A 13 -35.71 24.87 -2.73
CA VAL A 13 -34.51 25.58 -3.11
C VAL A 13 -34.68 25.85 -4.60
N CYS A 14 -34.79 27.13 -4.96
CA CYS A 14 -34.68 27.56 -6.35
C CYS A 14 -33.45 26.89 -6.94
N VAL A 15 -33.67 25.94 -7.86
CA VAL A 15 -32.62 25.24 -8.59
C VAL A 15 -31.96 26.28 -9.49
N THR A 16 -31.05 27.05 -8.92
CA THR A 16 -29.89 27.51 -9.67
C THR A 16 -29.25 26.22 -10.18
N GLN A 17 -29.37 25.95 -11.48
CA GLN A 17 -28.95 24.72 -12.12
C GLN A 17 -27.59 24.30 -11.59
N VAL A 18 -27.58 23.22 -10.82
CA VAL A 18 -26.38 22.54 -10.35
C VAL A 18 -25.67 22.08 -11.63
N PRO A 19 -24.50 22.63 -11.99
CA PRO A 19 -23.97 22.47 -13.34
C PRO A 19 -23.18 21.17 -13.53
N PHE A 20 -23.60 20.10 -12.85
CA PHE A 20 -22.92 18.80 -12.87
C PHE A 20 -23.87 17.66 -12.48
N PRO A 21 -23.62 16.44 -12.98
CA PRO A 21 -24.34 15.25 -12.55
C PRO A 21 -23.92 14.83 -11.13
N LEU A 22 -24.90 14.49 -10.30
CA LEU A 22 -24.69 13.91 -8.98
C LEU A 22 -24.43 12.41 -9.07
N LEU A 23 -23.53 11.90 -8.23
CA LEU A 23 -23.35 10.47 -8.01
C LEU A 23 -24.54 9.90 -7.22
N GLN A 24 -24.71 8.58 -7.28
CA GLN A 24 -25.70 7.89 -6.44
C GLN A 24 -25.42 8.17 -4.95
N GLY A 25 -26.44 8.64 -4.23
CA GLY A 25 -26.32 9.03 -2.83
C GLY A 25 -25.65 10.38 -2.58
N GLU A 26 -25.20 11.09 -3.62
CA GLU A 26 -24.70 12.46 -3.51
C GLU A 26 -25.86 13.46 -3.47
N CYS A 27 -25.88 14.34 -2.48
CA CYS A 27 -26.89 15.40 -2.34
C CYS A 27 -26.23 16.77 -2.32
N VAL A 28 -26.94 17.77 -2.84
CA VAL A 28 -26.47 19.16 -2.86
C VAL A 28 -26.84 19.82 -1.53
N GLU A 29 -25.83 20.25 -0.79
CA GLU A 29 -25.98 20.92 0.51
C GLU A 29 -26.13 22.43 0.34
N ARG A 30 -25.40 23.00 -0.62
CA ARG A 30 -25.42 24.44 -0.88
C ARG A 30 -25.00 24.74 -2.30
N VAL A 31 -25.67 25.70 -2.92
CA VAL A 31 -25.22 26.38 -4.15
C VAL A 31 -25.07 27.87 -3.83
N GLY A 32 -24.04 28.49 -4.39
CA GLY A 32 -23.80 29.92 -4.30
C GLY A 32 -23.02 30.43 -5.49
N ARG A 33 -22.80 31.75 -5.50
CA ARG A 33 -21.98 32.42 -6.50
C ARG A 33 -20.75 33.02 -5.82
N ALA A 34 -19.60 32.74 -6.40
CA ALA A 34 -18.40 33.57 -6.28
C ALA A 34 -18.41 34.56 -7.46
N GLU A 35 -17.43 35.48 -7.50
CA GLU A 35 -17.40 36.60 -8.45
C GLU A 35 -17.64 36.17 -9.91
N GLU A 36 -16.87 35.21 -10.40
CA GLU A 36 -16.99 34.67 -11.77
C GLU A 36 -17.41 33.19 -11.81
N SER A 37 -17.78 32.60 -10.66
CA SER A 37 -18.00 31.15 -10.58
C SER A 37 -19.26 30.75 -9.81
N VAL A 38 -19.83 29.61 -10.21
CA VAL A 38 -20.84 28.92 -9.41
C VAL A 38 -20.11 27.91 -8.54
N ILE A 39 -20.31 28.01 -7.23
CA ILE A 39 -19.73 27.09 -6.25
C ILE A 39 -20.86 26.28 -5.62
N ALA A 40 -20.70 24.96 -5.59
CA ALA A 40 -21.67 24.05 -5.00
C ALA A 40 -20.98 23.06 -4.08
N LEU A 41 -21.50 22.97 -2.85
CA LEU A 41 -21.12 21.98 -1.87
C LEU A 41 -22.12 20.83 -1.92
N THR A 42 -21.61 19.61 -2.00
CA THR A 42 -22.40 18.38 -1.88
C THR A 42 -21.97 17.58 -0.66
N SER A 43 -22.66 16.48 -0.39
CA SER A 43 -22.24 15.50 0.62
C SER A 43 -20.91 14.78 0.31
N TYR A 44 -20.36 14.92 -0.91
CA TYR A 44 -19.13 14.22 -1.33
C TYR A 44 -17.99 15.15 -1.76
N ARG A 45 -18.31 16.22 -2.50
CA ARG A 45 -17.35 17.07 -3.20
C ARG A 45 -17.78 18.53 -3.28
N LEU A 46 -16.79 19.39 -3.42
CA LEU A 46 -16.96 20.77 -3.84
C LEU A 46 -16.85 20.84 -5.37
N HIS A 47 -17.83 21.50 -5.98
CA HIS A 47 -17.84 21.83 -7.39
C HIS A 47 -17.69 23.32 -7.58
N ILE A 48 -16.80 23.71 -8.49
CA ILE A 48 -16.61 25.10 -8.88
C ILE A 48 -16.65 25.15 -10.40
N LYS A 49 -17.64 25.86 -10.95
CA LYS A 49 -17.75 26.12 -12.39
C LYS A 49 -17.37 27.56 -12.68
N LEU A 50 -16.29 27.76 -13.42
CA LEU A 50 -15.80 29.04 -13.92
C LEU A 50 -15.84 29.01 -15.45
N GLN A 51 -16.79 29.71 -16.06
CA GLN A 51 -17.05 29.63 -17.50
C GLN A 51 -17.25 28.16 -17.95
N GLU A 52 -16.39 27.65 -18.85
CA GLU A 52 -16.38 26.25 -19.31
C GLU A 52 -15.52 25.32 -18.43
N ASN A 53 -14.72 25.88 -17.51
CA ASN A 53 -13.88 25.10 -16.62
C ASN A 53 -14.70 24.57 -15.43
N LEU A 54 -14.59 23.27 -15.17
CA LEU A 54 -15.20 22.60 -14.04
C LEU A 54 -14.12 22.01 -13.13
N ILE A 55 -14.17 22.37 -11.85
CA ILE A 55 -13.27 21.85 -10.81
C ILE A 55 -14.10 21.02 -9.84
N ASN A 56 -13.74 19.74 -9.69
CA ASN A 56 -14.39 18.80 -8.79
C ASN A 56 -13.39 18.34 -7.73
N VAL A 57 -13.65 18.67 -6.47
CA VAL A 57 -12.76 18.32 -5.36
C VAL A 57 -13.51 17.50 -4.32
N PRO A 58 -13.23 16.19 -4.18
CA PRO A 58 -13.74 15.41 -3.05
C PRO A 58 -13.42 16.11 -1.73
N LEU A 59 -14.39 16.19 -0.82
CA LEU A 59 -14.20 16.93 0.43
C LEU A 59 -13.03 16.40 1.25
N GLN A 60 -12.83 15.09 1.23
CA GLN A 60 -11.72 14.43 1.94
C GLN A 60 -10.36 14.61 1.25
N LEU A 61 -10.31 15.20 0.05
CA LEU A 61 -9.08 15.62 -0.63
C LEU A 61 -8.64 17.02 -0.19
N ILE A 62 -9.57 17.85 0.29
CA ILE A 62 -9.26 19.16 0.86
C ILE A 62 -8.55 18.95 2.20
N GLU A 63 -7.37 19.54 2.34
CA GLU A 63 -6.56 19.46 3.56
C GLU A 63 -6.75 20.68 4.45
N SER A 64 -6.80 21.86 3.85
CA SER A 64 -7.02 23.12 4.57
C SER A 64 -7.86 24.09 3.75
N VAL A 65 -8.57 24.95 4.48
CA VAL A 65 -9.38 26.03 3.94
C VAL A 65 -9.03 27.29 4.71
N GLU A 66 -8.64 28.34 3.99
CA GLU A 66 -8.25 29.63 4.57
C GLU A 66 -8.99 30.75 3.87
N CYS A 67 -9.28 31.85 4.59
CA CYS A 67 -9.72 33.10 3.98
C CYS A 67 -8.53 34.07 3.96
N ARG A 68 -8.27 34.67 2.80
CA ARG A 68 -7.26 35.71 2.58
C ARG A 68 -7.94 36.95 2.02
N ASP A 69 -7.38 38.12 2.34
CA ASP A 69 -7.88 39.43 1.87
C ASP A 69 -9.38 39.66 2.11
N LEU A 70 -9.92 39.02 3.16
CA LEU A 70 -11.34 38.98 3.59
C LEU A 70 -12.32 38.37 2.58
N THR A 71 -12.00 38.31 1.30
CA THR A 71 -12.92 37.93 0.20
C THR A 71 -12.44 36.75 -0.63
N GLN A 72 -11.22 36.26 -0.40
CA GLN A 72 -10.62 35.19 -1.17
C GLN A 72 -10.50 33.90 -0.36
N LEU A 73 -11.17 32.85 -0.80
CA LEU A 73 -11.07 31.53 -0.20
C LEU A 73 -9.93 30.73 -0.85
N HIS A 74 -9.03 30.18 -0.04
CA HIS A 74 -7.92 29.32 -0.46
C HIS A 74 -8.18 27.90 0.02
N LEU A 75 -8.24 26.96 -0.92
CA LEU A 75 -8.41 25.53 -0.67
C LEU A 75 -7.10 24.83 -1.04
N THR A 76 -6.43 24.26 -0.05
CA THR A 76 -5.23 23.45 -0.30
C THR A 76 -5.59 21.98 -0.24
N CYS A 77 -5.25 21.23 -1.29
CA CYS A 77 -5.59 19.83 -1.44
C CYS A 77 -4.38 18.91 -1.17
N LYS A 78 -4.66 17.66 -0.78
CA LYS A 78 -3.65 16.64 -0.51
C LYS A 78 -2.87 16.21 -1.76
N ASP A 79 -3.35 16.52 -2.96
CA ASP A 79 -2.70 16.29 -4.26
C ASP A 79 -1.92 17.51 -4.77
N CYS A 80 -1.51 18.40 -3.87
CA CYS A 80 -0.76 19.64 -4.14
C CYS A 80 -1.53 20.72 -4.90
N LYS A 81 -2.83 20.56 -5.19
CA LYS A 81 -3.61 21.63 -5.83
C LYS A 81 -3.95 22.74 -4.83
N LEU A 82 -3.79 23.98 -5.29
CA LEU A 82 -4.27 25.19 -4.61
C LEU A 82 -5.38 25.80 -5.46
N ILE A 83 -6.59 25.87 -4.91
CA ILE A 83 -7.74 26.48 -5.58
C ILE A 83 -8.08 27.77 -4.85
N ARG A 84 -8.27 28.84 -5.62
CA ARG A 84 -8.61 30.17 -5.10
C ARG A 84 -9.96 30.59 -5.65
N CYS A 85 -10.85 31.07 -4.79
CA CYS A 85 -12.16 31.58 -5.17
C CYS A 85 -12.39 32.96 -4.56
N ASN A 86 -12.66 33.96 -5.40
CA ASN A 86 -13.02 35.31 -4.95
C ASN A 86 -14.53 35.41 -4.74
N PHE A 87 -14.94 36.04 -3.65
CA PHE A 87 -16.32 36.33 -3.31
C PHE A 87 -16.60 37.84 -3.36
N LEU A 88 -17.86 38.19 -3.61
CA LEU A 88 -18.29 39.58 -3.71
C LEU A 88 -18.30 40.31 -2.36
N SER A 89 -18.34 39.56 -1.25
CA SER A 89 -18.29 40.14 0.10
C SER A 89 -17.56 39.24 1.09
N ALA A 90 -17.02 39.87 2.13
CA ALA A 90 -16.36 39.14 3.22
C ALA A 90 -17.32 38.20 3.97
N GLU A 91 -18.60 38.59 4.07
CA GLU A 91 -19.64 37.76 4.68
C GLU A 91 -19.86 36.46 3.89
N GLN A 92 -19.91 36.53 2.56
CA GLN A 92 -20.02 35.34 1.71
C GLN A 92 -18.80 34.43 1.86
N CYS A 93 -17.60 35.00 1.80
CA CYS A 93 -16.37 34.24 1.95
C CYS A 93 -16.31 33.54 3.32
N GLN A 94 -16.68 34.24 4.39
CA GLN A 94 -16.68 33.68 5.74
C GLN A 94 -17.76 32.60 5.93
N ASP A 95 -18.92 32.73 5.29
CA ASP A 95 -19.95 31.68 5.30
C ASP A 95 -19.45 30.40 4.63
N TRP A 96 -18.84 30.52 3.45
CA TRP A 96 -18.25 29.39 2.73
C TRP A 96 -17.07 28.77 3.50
N LEU A 97 -16.18 29.59 4.05
CA LEU A 97 -15.08 29.12 4.90
C LEU A 97 -15.61 28.25 6.04
N ARG A 98 -16.62 28.75 6.78
CA ARG A 98 -17.20 28.03 7.93
C ARG A 98 -17.81 26.70 7.51
N ARG A 99 -18.58 26.68 6.41
CA ARG A 99 -19.25 25.47 5.91
C ARG A 99 -18.25 24.42 5.43
N ILE A 100 -17.30 24.81 4.59
CA ILE A 100 -16.30 23.88 4.06
C ILE A 100 -15.43 23.37 5.21
N SER A 101 -14.97 24.25 6.10
CA SER A 101 -14.20 23.85 7.30
C SER A 101 -14.94 22.84 8.17
N ALA A 102 -16.28 22.90 8.23
CA ALA A 102 -17.06 21.95 9.02
C ALA A 102 -17.07 20.54 8.41
N VAL A 103 -17.08 20.41 7.08
CA VAL A 103 -17.28 19.14 6.35
C VAL A 103 -15.98 18.49 5.87
N VAL A 104 -14.86 19.22 5.81
CA VAL A 104 -13.53 18.65 5.46
C VAL A 104 -12.85 17.99 6.65
N ARG A 105 -13.42 18.09 7.85
CA ARG A 105 -12.92 17.38 9.03
C ARG A 105 -12.99 15.87 8.80
N PRO A 106 -12.04 15.10 9.35
CA PRO A 106 -12.14 13.65 9.37
C PRO A 106 -13.49 13.23 9.98
N PRO A 107 -14.24 12.31 9.33
CA PRO A 107 -15.49 11.81 9.88
C PRO A 107 -15.28 11.15 11.25
N ALA A 108 -16.22 11.34 12.17
CA ALA A 108 -16.11 10.76 13.52
C ALA A 108 -16.40 9.26 13.53
N ARG A 109 -17.18 8.81 12.55
CA ARG A 109 -17.58 7.41 12.37
C ARG A 109 -17.37 6.99 10.92
N LEU A 110 -17.13 5.71 10.68
CA LEU A 110 -16.85 5.20 9.34
C LEU A 110 -18.06 5.35 8.42
N GLU A 111 -19.28 5.17 8.95
CA GLU A 111 -20.54 5.23 8.21
C GLU A 111 -20.84 6.62 7.64
N GLU A 112 -20.15 7.66 8.13
CA GLU A 112 -20.24 9.03 7.62
C GLU A 112 -19.41 9.23 6.35
N LEU A 113 -18.55 8.27 5.96
CA LEU A 113 -17.86 8.31 4.68
C LEU A 113 -18.86 8.15 3.53
N PHE A 114 -18.74 9.02 2.52
CA PHE A 114 -19.57 8.96 1.31
C PHE A 114 -19.59 7.58 0.64
N ALA A 115 -18.53 6.78 0.78
CA ALA A 115 -18.47 5.41 0.27
C ALA A 115 -19.66 4.54 0.71
N PHE A 116 -20.17 4.71 1.95
CA PHE A 116 -21.34 3.97 2.44
C PHE A 116 -22.65 4.43 1.80
N ALA A 117 -22.83 5.75 1.65
CA ALA A 117 -23.98 6.32 0.96
C ALA A 117 -24.00 5.88 -0.51
N PHE A 118 -22.85 5.99 -1.18
CA PHE A 118 -22.68 5.56 -2.57
C PHE A 118 -23.03 4.08 -2.76
N LEU A 119 -22.48 3.18 -1.92
CA LEU A 119 -22.78 1.75 -2.01
C LEU A 119 -24.25 1.43 -1.76
N SER A 120 -24.86 2.09 -0.76
CA SER A 120 -26.27 1.86 -0.41
C SER A 120 -27.21 2.29 -1.54
N CYS A 121 -26.86 3.38 -2.23
CA CYS A 121 -27.63 3.90 -3.34
C CYS A 121 -27.26 3.27 -4.70
N SER A 122 -26.08 2.65 -4.85
CA SER A 122 -25.71 1.92 -6.08
C SER A 122 -26.30 0.51 -6.12
N ALA A 123 -26.64 -0.07 -4.96
CA ALA A 123 -27.28 -1.38 -4.86
C ALA A 123 -28.68 -1.46 -5.49
N SER A 124 -29.31 -0.32 -5.79
CA SER A 124 -30.64 -0.23 -6.43
C SER A 124 -30.59 -0.16 -7.96
N VAL A 125 -29.42 -0.24 -8.59
CA VAL A 125 -29.24 -0.13 -10.05
C VAL A 125 -29.34 -1.50 -10.76
N SER A 126 -29.79 -1.47 -12.02
CA SER A 126 -30.08 -2.64 -12.86
C SER A 126 -28.85 -3.54 -13.11
N ALA A 127 -29.09 -4.77 -13.58
CA ALA A 127 -28.07 -5.81 -13.71
C ALA A 127 -26.94 -5.49 -14.71
N GLU A 128 -27.12 -4.54 -15.61
CA GLU A 128 -26.17 -4.20 -16.69
C GLU A 128 -25.02 -3.29 -16.19
N ASP A 129 -25.26 -2.42 -15.21
CA ASP A 129 -24.21 -1.61 -14.55
C ASP A 129 -23.38 -2.42 -13.53
N ARG A 130 -23.73 -3.68 -13.29
CA ARG A 130 -23.04 -4.56 -12.32
C ARG A 130 -21.69 -5.05 -12.81
N GLU A 131 -21.43 -5.03 -14.12
CA GLU A 131 -20.16 -5.50 -14.69
C GLU A 131 -18.99 -4.56 -14.37
N VAL A 132 -19.26 -3.24 -14.30
CA VAL A 132 -18.29 -2.23 -13.80
C VAL A 132 -18.06 -2.38 -12.28
N HIS A 133 -19.02 -2.95 -11.57
CA HIS A 133 -18.98 -3.17 -10.11
C HIS A 133 -18.33 -4.50 -9.69
N ASP A 134 -18.00 -5.42 -10.59
CA ASP A 134 -17.41 -6.71 -10.22
C ASP A 134 -15.94 -6.59 -9.74
N GLY A 135 -15.32 -5.42 -9.99
CA GLY A 135 -14.03 -5.02 -9.42
C GLY A 135 -14.10 -4.47 -7.99
N ILE A 136 -15.28 -4.12 -7.48
CA ILE A 136 -15.43 -3.67 -6.09
C ILE A 136 -15.33 -4.88 -5.17
N CYS A 137 -14.43 -4.81 -4.19
CA CYS A 137 -14.21 -5.87 -3.20
C CYS A 137 -15.53 -6.23 -2.50
N ARG A 138 -16.25 -7.24 -3.01
CA ARG A 138 -17.42 -7.79 -2.32
C ARG A 138 -16.96 -8.40 -1.00
N ALA A 139 -17.72 -8.13 0.06
CA ALA A 139 -17.50 -8.78 1.35
C ALA A 139 -17.46 -10.31 1.17
N GLY A 140 -16.47 -10.97 1.78
CA GLY A 140 -16.26 -12.43 1.66
C GLY A 140 -15.49 -12.91 0.43
N GLY A 141 -15.25 -12.07 -0.60
CA GLY A 141 -14.49 -12.47 -1.80
C GLY A 141 -12.97 -12.60 -1.59
N HIS A 142 -12.46 -12.22 -0.41
CA HIS A 142 -11.03 -12.14 -0.13
C HIS A 142 -10.34 -13.51 -0.15
N GLN A 143 -10.99 -14.57 0.35
CA GLN A 143 -10.42 -15.93 0.36
C GLN A 143 -10.24 -16.48 -1.07
N ARG A 144 -11.25 -16.29 -1.92
CA ARG A 144 -11.18 -16.69 -3.34
C ARG A 144 -10.08 -15.92 -4.07
N ARG A 145 -9.96 -14.61 -3.81
CA ARG A 145 -8.91 -13.77 -4.39
C ARG A 145 -7.53 -14.22 -3.94
N PHE A 146 -7.36 -14.54 -2.66
CA PHE A 146 -6.11 -15.04 -2.09
C PHE A 146 -5.69 -16.35 -2.76
N LYS A 147 -6.58 -17.34 -2.84
CA LYS A 147 -6.30 -18.62 -3.52
C LYS A 147 -5.91 -18.43 -4.99
N ARG A 148 -6.67 -17.63 -5.74
CA ARG A 148 -6.37 -17.33 -7.15
C ARG A 148 -5.01 -16.63 -7.30
N GLU A 149 -4.63 -15.78 -6.36
CA GLU A 149 -3.33 -15.11 -6.38
C GLU A 149 -2.18 -16.10 -6.11
N LEU A 150 -2.39 -17.07 -5.22
CA LEU A 150 -1.42 -18.16 -5.02
C LEU A 150 -1.28 -19.05 -6.26
N GLU A 151 -2.40 -19.42 -6.90
CA GLU A 151 -2.40 -20.14 -8.18
C GLU A 151 -1.68 -19.34 -9.27
N ARG A 152 -1.94 -18.03 -9.37
CA ARG A 152 -1.26 -17.12 -10.30
C ARG A 152 0.25 -17.08 -10.06
N MET A 153 0.70 -17.22 -8.81
CA MET A 153 2.12 -17.28 -8.44
C MET A 153 2.73 -18.70 -8.56
N GLY A 154 1.93 -19.68 -8.99
CA GLY A 154 2.38 -21.05 -9.20
C GLY A 154 2.68 -21.82 -7.92
N PHE A 155 2.03 -21.48 -6.80
CA PHE A 155 2.05 -22.35 -5.62
C PHE A 155 1.16 -23.57 -5.87
N ASP A 156 1.75 -24.76 -5.87
CA ASP A 156 1.02 -26.01 -6.08
C ASP A 156 0.45 -26.60 -4.77
N SER A 157 -0.49 -27.54 -4.92
CA SER A 157 -1.23 -28.17 -3.82
C SER A 157 -0.48 -29.28 -3.07
N HIS A 158 0.76 -29.63 -3.45
CA HIS A 158 1.54 -30.73 -2.85
C HIS A 158 2.97 -30.28 -2.44
N SER A 159 3.18 -28.96 -2.27
CA SER A 159 4.49 -28.30 -2.20
C SER A 159 5.06 -28.11 -0.79
N ALA A 160 6.28 -27.57 -0.74
CA ALA A 160 7.00 -27.08 0.43
C ALA A 160 6.30 -25.92 1.19
N TRP A 161 5.11 -25.51 0.74
CA TRP A 161 4.35 -24.38 1.27
C TRP A 161 2.94 -24.79 1.71
N ARG A 162 2.38 -24.08 2.68
CA ARG A 162 1.00 -24.25 3.13
C ARG A 162 0.32 -22.91 3.39
N ILE A 163 -1.00 -22.90 3.22
CA ILE A 163 -1.85 -21.81 3.68
C ILE A 163 -2.16 -22.05 5.16
N SER A 164 -1.69 -21.17 6.03
CA SER A 164 -2.11 -21.13 7.43
C SER A 164 -3.38 -20.28 7.59
N ASN A 165 -4.32 -20.77 8.39
CA ASN A 165 -5.51 -20.04 8.82
C ASN A 165 -5.37 -19.51 10.26
N ILE A 166 -4.15 -19.49 10.80
CA ILE A 166 -3.89 -19.05 12.18
C ILE A 166 -4.38 -17.63 12.46
N ASN A 167 -4.41 -16.77 11.44
CA ASN A 167 -4.88 -15.40 11.56
C ASN A 167 -6.38 -15.24 11.23
N SER A 168 -7.17 -16.31 11.28
CA SER A 168 -8.62 -16.24 11.12
C SER A 168 -9.24 -15.24 12.11
N ASN A 169 -10.16 -14.40 11.63
CA ASN A 169 -10.73 -13.30 12.39
C ASN A 169 -9.68 -12.32 12.95
N TYR A 170 -8.51 -12.22 12.30
CA TYR A 170 -7.43 -11.30 12.63
C TYR A 170 -6.85 -11.46 14.04
N ARG A 171 -6.97 -12.67 14.62
CA ARG A 171 -6.61 -12.95 16.02
C ARG A 171 -5.10 -12.91 16.30
N LEU A 172 -4.29 -13.38 15.35
CA LEU A 172 -2.84 -13.38 15.50
C LEU A 172 -2.28 -11.97 15.27
N CYS A 173 -2.64 -11.34 14.16
CA CYS A 173 -2.22 -10.00 13.77
C CYS A 173 -3.37 -9.24 13.09
N ALA A 174 -3.88 -8.23 13.78
CA ALA A 174 -4.98 -7.37 13.33
C ALA A 174 -4.75 -6.66 11.98
N SER A 175 -3.49 -6.57 11.55
CA SER A 175 -3.09 -5.84 10.34
C SER A 175 -2.59 -6.72 9.19
N TYR A 176 -2.65 -8.05 9.36
CA TYR A 176 -2.37 -9.03 8.31
C TYR A 176 -3.67 -9.60 7.74
N PRO A 177 -3.65 -10.20 6.53
CA PRO A 177 -4.78 -10.96 6.01
C PRO A 177 -5.09 -12.17 6.88
N GLU A 178 -6.32 -12.69 6.79
CA GLU A 178 -6.76 -13.86 7.57
C GLU A 178 -6.01 -15.15 7.20
N GLN A 179 -5.60 -15.27 5.93
CA GLN A 179 -4.84 -16.41 5.40
C GLN A 179 -3.41 -15.96 5.11
N ILE A 180 -2.43 -16.77 5.50
CA ILE A 180 -1.00 -16.47 5.37
C ILE A 180 -0.29 -17.64 4.70
N MET A 181 0.54 -17.36 3.70
CA MET A 181 1.37 -18.36 3.05
C MET A 181 2.69 -18.53 3.82
N VAL A 182 2.97 -19.76 4.26
CA VAL A 182 4.12 -20.12 5.10
C VAL A 182 4.72 -21.46 4.64
N PRO A 183 5.95 -21.81 5.04
CA PRO A 183 6.51 -23.14 4.77
C PRO A 183 5.66 -24.26 5.41
N ALA A 184 5.51 -25.38 4.69
CA ALA A 184 4.75 -26.54 5.18
C ALA A 184 5.35 -27.15 6.46
N ALA A 185 6.67 -27.02 6.64
CA ALA A 185 7.40 -27.55 7.79
C ALA A 185 7.22 -26.76 9.10
N VAL A 186 6.64 -25.55 9.05
CA VAL A 186 6.43 -24.71 10.24
C VAL A 186 5.00 -24.90 10.72
N SER A 187 4.82 -25.21 12.00
CA SER A 187 3.51 -25.38 12.65
C SER A 187 2.87 -24.05 13.03
N ASP A 188 1.55 -24.03 13.26
CA ASP A 188 0.87 -22.82 13.72
C ASP A 188 1.34 -22.41 15.15
N GLN A 189 1.71 -23.37 16.01
CA GLN A 189 2.26 -23.06 17.34
C GLN A 189 3.57 -22.27 17.26
N GLU A 190 4.46 -22.64 16.33
CA GLU A 190 5.68 -21.88 16.07
C GLU A 190 5.36 -20.46 15.59
N LEU A 191 4.36 -20.30 14.69
CA LEU A 191 3.94 -18.97 14.22
C LEU A 191 3.42 -18.08 15.36
N GLU A 192 2.76 -18.64 16.38
CA GLU A 192 2.36 -17.89 17.58
C GLU A 192 3.56 -17.39 18.37
N ASN A 193 4.59 -18.23 18.54
CA ASN A 193 5.82 -17.87 19.22
C ASN A 193 6.60 -16.80 18.44
N VAL A 194 6.66 -16.93 17.10
CA VAL A 194 7.25 -15.91 16.22
C VAL A 194 6.47 -14.60 16.32
N ALA A 195 5.14 -14.65 16.36
CA ALA A 195 4.31 -13.47 16.48
C ALA A 195 4.58 -12.70 17.78
N ALA A 196 4.89 -13.39 18.88
CA ALA A 196 5.28 -12.74 20.13
C ALA A 196 6.64 -12.01 20.04
N PHE A 197 7.51 -12.41 19.10
CA PHE A 197 8.83 -11.82 18.90
C PHE A 197 8.87 -10.74 17.81
N ARG A 198 7.91 -10.72 16.89
CA ARG A 198 7.84 -9.77 15.77
C ARG A 198 6.96 -8.58 16.12
N SER A 199 7.46 -7.37 15.86
CA SER A 199 6.72 -6.16 16.21
C SER A 199 5.33 -6.12 15.56
N TRP A 200 4.32 -5.82 16.37
CA TRP A 200 2.90 -5.87 16.01
C TRP A 200 2.41 -7.24 15.53
N LYS A 201 3.10 -8.31 15.93
CA LYS A 201 2.80 -9.70 15.55
C LYS A 201 2.88 -9.95 14.04
N ARG A 202 3.62 -9.10 13.32
CA ARG A 202 3.79 -9.18 11.87
C ARG A 202 4.89 -10.17 11.51
N ILE A 203 4.56 -11.45 11.54
CA ILE A 203 5.50 -12.54 11.21
C ILE A 203 6.01 -12.47 9.76
N PRO A 204 7.17 -13.07 9.44
CA PRO A 204 7.57 -13.34 8.06
C PRO A 204 6.49 -14.09 7.28
N ALA A 205 5.85 -13.39 6.36
CA ALA A 205 4.80 -13.92 5.50
C ALA A 205 5.20 -13.79 4.03
N VAL A 206 5.05 -14.86 3.26
CA VAL A 206 5.33 -14.85 1.82
C VAL A 206 4.23 -14.10 1.08
N VAL A 207 4.62 -13.15 0.25
CA VAL A 207 3.71 -12.29 -0.52
C VAL A 207 3.90 -12.35 -2.02
N TYR A 208 5.01 -12.92 -2.47
CA TYR A 208 5.29 -13.11 -3.88
C TYR A 208 6.16 -14.35 -4.08
N ARG A 209 5.91 -15.08 -5.18
CA ARG A 209 6.81 -16.11 -5.72
C ARG A 209 7.09 -15.82 -7.18
N HIS A 210 8.36 -15.87 -7.54
CA HIS A 210 8.81 -15.79 -8.91
C HIS A 210 8.62 -17.14 -9.60
N GLN A 211 7.78 -17.18 -10.62
CA GLN A 211 7.37 -18.44 -11.27
C GLN A 211 8.50 -19.19 -11.96
N SER A 212 9.56 -18.51 -12.40
CA SER A 212 10.66 -19.15 -13.16
C SER A 212 11.85 -19.58 -12.32
N SER A 213 12.02 -19.03 -11.10
CA SER A 213 13.11 -19.43 -10.20
C SER A 213 12.65 -20.06 -8.89
N GLY A 214 11.36 -19.94 -8.54
CA GLY A 214 10.83 -20.38 -7.25
C GLY A 214 11.18 -19.44 -6.09
N ALA A 215 12.01 -18.41 -6.32
CA ALA A 215 12.39 -17.44 -5.30
C ALA A 215 11.15 -16.68 -4.78
N VAL A 216 11.13 -16.43 -3.48
CA VAL A 216 10.00 -15.73 -2.83
C VAL A 216 10.41 -14.38 -2.27
N ILE A 217 9.43 -13.50 -2.13
CA ILE A 217 9.55 -12.29 -1.33
C ILE A 217 8.65 -12.46 -0.11
N GLY A 218 9.26 -12.33 1.08
CA GLY A 218 8.58 -12.25 2.35
C GLY A 218 8.52 -10.82 2.89
N ARG A 219 7.56 -10.53 3.75
CA ARG A 219 7.50 -9.27 4.53
C ARG A 219 7.21 -9.57 6.00
N CYS A 220 7.72 -8.73 6.89
CA CYS A 220 7.53 -8.84 8.34
C CYS A 220 7.61 -7.47 9.03
N GLY A 221 7.29 -7.44 10.32
CA GLY A 221 7.74 -6.41 11.25
C GLY A 221 9.17 -6.71 11.71
N GLN A 222 9.85 -5.67 12.24
CA GLN A 222 11.17 -5.85 12.85
C GLN A 222 11.11 -6.85 14.02
N PRO A 223 12.18 -7.61 14.28
CA PRO A 223 12.26 -8.45 15.47
C PRO A 223 12.43 -7.59 16.73
N GLU A 224 11.84 -8.03 17.85
CA GLU A 224 11.91 -7.37 19.16
C GLU A 224 13.12 -7.87 19.97
N VAL A 225 14.30 -7.76 19.35
CA VAL A 225 15.60 -8.15 19.94
C VAL A 225 15.91 -7.31 21.19
N SER A 226 15.46 -6.05 21.21
CA SER A 226 15.76 -5.09 22.26
C SER A 226 17.27 -4.90 22.48
N TRP A 227 17.62 -4.15 23.53
CA TRP A 227 19.01 -3.93 23.92
C TRP A 227 19.64 -5.18 24.58
N TRP A 228 18.80 -6.06 25.14
CA TRP A 228 19.21 -7.32 25.78
C TRP A 228 19.67 -8.39 24.79
N GLY A 229 19.38 -8.26 23.49
CA GLY A 229 19.75 -9.27 22.51
C GLY A 229 18.86 -10.51 22.55
N TRP A 230 17.56 -10.33 22.82
CA TRP A 230 16.59 -11.42 22.80
C TRP A 230 16.56 -12.14 21.45
N ARG A 231 16.33 -13.44 21.52
CA ARG A 231 16.29 -14.36 20.39
C ARG A 231 15.04 -15.20 20.45
N ASN A 232 14.64 -15.73 19.30
CA ASN A 232 13.50 -16.63 19.20
C ASN A 232 13.84 -17.76 18.23
N ALA A 233 13.95 -18.98 18.75
CA ALA A 233 14.35 -20.14 17.96
C ALA A 233 13.32 -20.48 16.86
N ASP A 234 12.04 -20.23 17.10
CA ASP A 234 10.98 -20.46 16.11
C ASP A 234 11.03 -19.40 14.97
N ASP A 235 11.44 -18.17 15.26
CA ASP A 235 11.70 -17.14 14.24
C ASP A 235 12.93 -17.49 13.40
N GLU A 236 14.02 -17.91 14.05
CA GLU A 236 15.22 -18.43 13.39
C GLU A 236 14.87 -19.63 12.49
N HIS A 237 14.06 -20.57 12.98
CA HIS A 237 13.58 -21.73 12.22
C HIS A 237 12.66 -21.32 11.05
N LEU A 238 11.72 -20.41 11.25
CA LEU A 238 10.82 -19.94 10.19
C LEU A 238 11.60 -19.33 9.02
N ILE A 239 12.59 -18.47 9.30
CA ILE A 239 13.42 -17.86 8.25
C ILE A 239 14.21 -18.93 7.48
N GLN A 240 14.78 -19.91 8.18
CA GLN A 240 15.47 -21.03 7.55
C GLN A 240 14.53 -21.91 6.72
N ALA A 241 13.31 -22.16 7.22
CA ALA A 241 12.29 -22.95 6.54
C ALA A 241 11.81 -22.26 5.25
N ILE A 242 11.73 -20.92 5.23
CA ILE A 242 11.44 -20.15 4.01
C ILE A 242 12.53 -20.38 2.96
N ALA A 243 13.81 -20.26 3.36
CA ALA A 243 14.94 -20.50 2.46
C ALA A 243 14.93 -21.93 1.92
N LYS A 244 14.73 -22.92 2.80
CA LYS A 244 14.65 -24.34 2.44
C LYS A 244 13.49 -24.63 1.51
N ALA A 245 12.31 -24.06 1.75
CA ALA A 245 11.13 -24.25 0.92
C ALA A 245 11.35 -23.78 -0.52
N CYS A 246 12.08 -22.68 -0.73
CA CYS A 246 12.45 -22.20 -2.07
C CYS A 246 13.34 -23.19 -2.83
N VAL A 247 14.23 -23.89 -2.11
CA VAL A 247 15.14 -24.89 -2.70
C VAL A 247 14.40 -26.19 -3.03
N THR A 248 13.46 -26.61 -2.19
CA THR A 248 12.71 -27.86 -2.36
C THR A 248 11.54 -27.76 -3.33
N ASP A 249 11.05 -26.55 -3.60
CA ASP A 249 10.01 -26.26 -4.59
C ASP A 249 10.52 -25.26 -5.65
N PRO A 250 11.50 -25.69 -6.49
CA PRO A 250 12.00 -24.88 -7.59
C PRO A 250 10.94 -24.75 -8.68
N ALA A 251 11.03 -23.68 -9.46
CA ALA A 251 10.16 -23.48 -10.62
C ALA A 251 10.27 -24.62 -11.64
N ALA A 252 9.16 -24.96 -12.29
CA ALA A 252 9.06 -26.04 -13.29
C ALA A 252 10.07 -25.93 -14.46
N ASN A 253 10.49 -24.71 -14.81
CA ASN A 253 11.44 -24.48 -15.92
C ASN A 253 12.93 -24.59 -15.52
N THR A 254 13.24 -24.77 -14.23
CA THR A 254 14.65 -24.86 -13.77
C THR A 254 15.29 -26.22 -14.10
N ALA A 255 14.50 -27.24 -14.45
CA ALA A 255 15.02 -28.54 -14.86
C ALA A 255 15.64 -28.54 -16.27
N GLN A 256 15.45 -27.48 -17.08
CA GLN A 256 15.98 -27.39 -18.45
C GLN A 256 16.99 -26.25 -18.69
N ALA A 257 17.21 -25.36 -17.73
CA ALA A 257 18.13 -24.23 -17.89
C ALA A 257 19.57 -24.59 -17.47
N ASN A 258 20.14 -25.66 -18.03
CA ASN A 258 21.56 -25.98 -17.94
C ASN A 258 22.38 -25.25 -19.04
N GLY A 259 22.01 -24.01 -19.36
CA GLY A 259 22.58 -23.26 -20.47
C GLY A 259 22.60 -21.76 -20.20
N SER A 260 23.70 -21.31 -19.58
CA SER A 260 24.30 -19.98 -19.73
C SER A 260 23.43 -18.72 -19.54
N CYS A 261 23.66 -18.02 -18.43
CA CYS A 261 23.62 -16.54 -18.41
C CYS A 261 24.41 -15.98 -17.22
N LEU A 262 25.74 -16.02 -17.33
CA LEU A 262 26.64 -15.19 -16.52
C LEU A 262 26.89 -13.88 -17.26
N TYR A 263 26.21 -12.81 -16.85
CA TYR A 263 26.66 -11.45 -17.16
C TYR A 263 27.72 -11.05 -16.13
N HIS A 264 28.99 -11.32 -16.45
CA HIS A 264 30.12 -10.72 -15.77
C HIS A 264 30.70 -9.59 -16.61
N HIS A 265 30.54 -8.36 -16.12
CA HIS A 265 31.34 -7.21 -16.52
C HIS A 265 32.71 -7.33 -15.86
N SER A 266 33.77 -7.56 -16.63
CA SER A 266 35.16 -7.23 -16.27
C SER A 266 36.06 -7.24 -17.50
N SER A 267 36.52 -6.04 -17.84
CA SER A 267 37.87 -5.66 -18.29
C SER A 267 38.72 -6.71 -19.03
N GLY A 268 39.00 -6.42 -20.30
CA GLY A 268 39.82 -7.26 -21.17
C GLY A 268 41.29 -7.39 -20.76
N ALA A 269 41.83 -8.57 -21.07
CA ALA A 269 43.20 -8.78 -21.51
C ALA A 269 43.19 -10.01 -22.45
N LEU A 270 43.76 -9.83 -23.65
CA LEU A 270 43.92 -10.84 -24.68
C LEU A 270 45.07 -11.79 -24.31
N SER A 271 44.88 -13.10 -24.48
CA SER A 271 45.97 -14.01 -24.82
C SER A 271 45.43 -15.25 -25.55
N ASP A 272 46.13 -15.54 -26.64
CA ASP A 272 45.90 -16.47 -27.73
C ASP A 272 46.55 -17.83 -27.43
N SER A 273 45.88 -18.97 -27.70
CA SER A 273 46.48 -20.31 -27.97
C SER A 273 45.43 -21.43 -28.19
N ASP A 274 45.71 -22.24 -29.19
CA ASP A 274 44.92 -23.27 -29.92
C ASP A 274 44.56 -24.61 -29.19
N PRO A 275 43.71 -25.47 -29.81
CA PRO A 275 43.00 -26.57 -29.14
C PRO A 275 43.67 -27.94 -29.29
N HIS A 276 43.69 -28.72 -28.20
CA HIS A 276 43.93 -30.17 -28.27
C HIS A 276 42.84 -30.96 -27.54
N MET A 277 42.12 -31.76 -28.32
CA MET A 277 41.21 -32.80 -27.88
C MET A 277 41.95 -33.90 -27.12
N ALA A 278 41.55 -34.15 -25.88
CA ALA A 278 41.84 -35.39 -25.18
C ALA A 278 40.58 -35.86 -24.47
N ASN A 279 40.08 -37.00 -24.94
CA ASN A 279 38.93 -37.73 -24.44
C ASN A 279 39.31 -38.38 -23.11
N GLY A 280 38.83 -37.84 -21.99
CA GLY A 280 39.04 -38.37 -20.65
C GLY A 280 37.72 -38.39 -19.89
N SER A 281 37.22 -39.59 -19.61
CA SER A 281 36.10 -39.84 -18.72
C SER A 281 36.50 -39.44 -17.29
N ALA A 282 36.26 -38.18 -16.94
CA ALA A 282 36.34 -37.69 -15.57
C ALA A 282 34.97 -37.93 -14.91
N GLU A 283 34.98 -38.72 -13.83
CA GLU A 283 33.87 -38.76 -12.88
C GLU A 283 33.52 -37.32 -12.50
N ALA A 284 32.27 -36.93 -12.75
CA ALA A 284 31.80 -35.60 -12.45
C ALA A 284 31.73 -35.44 -10.92
N GLU A 285 32.77 -34.83 -10.35
CA GLU A 285 32.72 -34.17 -9.04
C GLU A 285 31.38 -33.43 -8.92
N PRO A 286 30.59 -33.63 -7.84
CA PRO A 286 29.33 -32.94 -7.68
C PRO A 286 29.64 -31.45 -7.68
N LYS A 287 29.19 -30.73 -8.72
CA LYS A 287 29.24 -29.28 -8.77
C LYS A 287 28.49 -28.76 -7.55
N THR A 288 29.23 -28.43 -6.49
CA THR A 288 28.68 -27.78 -5.30
C THR A 288 28.26 -26.38 -5.72
N THR A 289 27.01 -26.24 -6.14
CA THR A 289 26.38 -24.93 -6.31
C THR A 289 26.56 -24.18 -4.99
N PRO A 290 27.09 -22.94 -4.99
CA PRO A 290 27.26 -22.21 -3.75
C PRO A 290 25.92 -22.13 -3.01
N PRO A 291 25.91 -22.30 -1.68
CA PRO A 291 24.68 -22.28 -0.91
C PRO A 291 23.95 -20.96 -1.14
N GLN A 292 22.71 -21.04 -1.65
CA GLN A 292 21.88 -19.85 -1.85
C GLN A 292 21.54 -19.26 -0.48
N LYS A 293 22.03 -18.04 -0.22
CA LYS A 293 21.73 -17.31 1.00
C LYS A 293 20.37 -16.62 0.90
N LEU A 294 19.64 -16.55 2.01
CA LEU A 294 18.45 -15.72 2.13
C LEU A 294 18.86 -14.28 2.39
N LEU A 295 18.31 -13.33 1.63
CA LEU A 295 18.58 -11.91 1.82
C LEU A 295 17.51 -11.26 2.69
N ILE A 296 17.92 -10.68 3.81
CA ILE A 296 17.09 -9.85 4.69
C ILE A 296 17.37 -8.38 4.37
N MET A 297 16.42 -7.72 3.72
CA MET A 297 16.53 -6.31 3.36
C MET A 297 15.78 -5.45 4.38
N ASP A 298 16.51 -4.83 5.31
CA ASP A 298 15.95 -3.81 6.19
C ASP A 298 15.86 -2.49 5.41
N ALA A 299 14.63 -2.02 5.20
CA ALA A 299 14.39 -0.78 4.48
C ALA A 299 15.07 0.44 5.13
N ARG A 300 15.33 0.39 6.44
CA ARG A 300 15.90 1.51 7.19
C ARG A 300 17.39 1.68 6.91
N SER A 301 17.94 2.79 7.37
CA SER A 301 19.39 2.89 7.60
C SER A 301 19.80 2.06 8.81
N TYR A 302 21.04 1.60 8.83
CA TYR A 302 21.62 0.92 9.99
C TYR A 302 21.45 1.72 11.29
N ALA A 303 21.75 3.03 11.25
CA ALA A 303 21.60 3.92 12.40
C ALA A 303 20.14 3.96 12.91
N ALA A 304 19.15 3.98 12.02
CA ALA A 304 17.75 3.95 12.41
C ALA A 304 17.35 2.58 12.98
N ALA A 305 17.90 1.47 12.48
CA ALA A 305 17.68 0.14 13.04
C ALA A 305 18.26 0.02 14.46
N VAL A 306 19.49 0.51 14.69
CA VAL A 306 20.11 0.59 16.02
C VAL A 306 19.29 1.47 16.98
N ALA A 307 18.80 2.62 16.52
CA ALA A 307 17.94 3.47 17.33
C ALA A 307 16.61 2.79 17.71
N ASN A 308 16.06 1.93 16.85
CA ASN A 308 14.88 1.12 17.17
C ASN A 308 15.21 0.00 18.16
N ARG A 309 16.41 -0.58 18.09
CA ARG A 309 16.88 -1.57 19.05
C ARG A 309 16.86 -1.04 20.48
N ALA A 310 17.29 0.20 20.69
CA ALA A 310 17.20 0.89 21.97
C ALA A 310 15.75 1.08 22.49
N LYS A 311 14.74 0.98 21.61
CA LYS A 311 13.31 1.10 21.92
C LYS A 311 12.59 -0.25 22.01
N GLY A 312 13.33 -1.36 22.06
CA GLY A 312 12.76 -2.71 22.14
C GLY A 312 12.63 -3.43 20.79
N GLY A 313 12.82 -2.73 19.66
CA GLY A 313 12.87 -3.34 18.33
C GLY A 313 14.24 -3.95 18.02
N GLY A 314 14.64 -3.91 16.75
CA GLY A 314 15.95 -4.41 16.34
C GLY A 314 16.03 -4.76 14.87
N CYS A 315 17.06 -5.54 14.54
CA CYS A 315 17.28 -6.19 13.26
C CYS A 315 17.90 -7.56 13.52
N GLU A 316 17.78 -8.45 12.56
CA GLU A 316 18.39 -9.78 12.58
C GLU A 316 19.93 -9.68 12.69
N CYS A 317 20.52 -10.65 13.37
CA CYS A 317 21.96 -10.73 13.63
C CYS A 317 22.53 -11.93 12.85
N PRO A 318 23.46 -11.76 11.90
CA PRO A 318 23.93 -12.85 11.04
C PRO A 318 24.43 -14.10 11.77
N GLU A 319 24.93 -13.95 13.00
CA GLU A 319 25.39 -15.02 13.89
C GLU A 319 24.25 -15.96 14.34
N TYR A 320 23.02 -15.45 14.44
CA TYR A 320 21.84 -16.21 14.86
C TYR A 320 20.96 -16.65 13.69
N TYR A 321 21.12 -16.00 12.53
CA TYR A 321 20.41 -16.32 11.30
C TYR A 321 21.42 -16.87 10.28
N PRO A 322 21.92 -18.11 10.45
CA PRO A 322 22.88 -18.70 9.53
C PRO A 322 22.27 -18.79 8.12
N ASN A 323 23.13 -18.70 7.10
CA ASN A 323 22.72 -18.65 5.69
C ASN A 323 21.84 -17.44 5.32
N CYS A 324 21.78 -16.41 6.16
CA CYS A 324 21.16 -15.14 5.85
C CYS A 324 22.19 -14.04 5.68
N GLU A 325 21.89 -13.06 4.82
CA GLU A 325 22.63 -11.82 4.69
C GLU A 325 21.70 -10.64 5.00
N VAL A 326 22.15 -9.70 5.83
CA VAL A 326 21.35 -8.53 6.21
C VAL A 326 21.88 -7.29 5.51
N MET A 327 21.03 -6.60 4.75
CA MET A 327 21.36 -5.35 4.07
C MET A 327 20.43 -4.21 4.50
N PHE A 328 21.01 -3.02 4.68
CA PHE A 328 20.27 -1.79 5.05
C PHE A 328 20.11 -0.88 3.84
N MET A 329 18.87 -0.52 3.52
CA MET A 329 18.55 0.23 2.29
C MET A 329 18.59 1.75 2.46
N GLY A 330 18.65 2.25 3.70
CA GLY A 330 18.78 3.69 3.95
C GLY A 330 17.52 4.50 3.59
N MET A 331 16.34 3.88 3.47
CA MET A 331 15.12 4.59 3.15
C MET A 331 14.69 5.53 4.28
N ALA A 332 14.25 6.72 3.89
CA ALA A 332 13.79 7.73 4.81
C ALA A 332 12.45 7.35 5.46
N ASN A 333 12.26 7.72 6.72
CA ASN A 333 11.01 7.46 7.43
C ASN A 333 9.86 8.37 6.96
N ILE A 334 8.63 8.06 7.40
CA ILE A 334 7.42 8.79 7.00
C ILE A 334 7.46 10.30 7.33
N HIS A 335 8.20 10.73 8.36
CA HIS A 335 8.34 12.15 8.70
C HIS A 335 9.21 12.88 7.69
N SER A 336 10.27 12.23 7.23
CA SER A 336 11.17 12.74 6.20
C SER A 336 10.45 12.84 4.86
N ILE A 337 9.68 11.81 4.49
CA ILE A 337 8.86 11.82 3.26
C ILE A 337 7.78 12.92 3.34
N ARG A 338 7.10 13.07 4.48
CA ARG A 338 6.13 14.15 4.70
C ARG A 338 6.77 15.53 4.54
N LYS A 339 7.93 15.76 5.14
CA LYS A 339 8.67 17.02 5.01
C LYS A 339 9.07 17.29 3.55
N SER A 340 9.57 16.27 2.85
CA SER A 340 9.90 16.36 1.42
C SER A 340 8.68 16.78 0.59
N PHE A 341 7.54 16.15 0.82
CA PHE A 341 6.28 16.50 0.15
C PHE A 341 5.80 17.92 0.48
N GLN A 342 5.95 18.38 1.73
CA GLN A 342 5.66 19.76 2.12
C GLN A 342 6.55 20.77 1.39
N CYS A 343 7.86 20.49 1.26
CA CYS A 343 8.77 21.34 0.49
C CYS A 343 8.35 21.44 -0.99
N LEU A 344 7.99 20.32 -1.62
CA LEU A 344 7.47 20.31 -2.98
C LEU A 344 6.21 21.18 -3.12
N ARG A 345 5.28 21.07 -2.17
CA ARG A 345 4.05 21.88 -2.15
C ARG A 345 4.34 23.37 -2.04
N THR A 346 5.25 23.75 -1.15
CA THR A 346 5.64 25.16 -1.01
C THR A 346 6.21 25.69 -2.32
N LEU A 347 7.06 24.92 -3.00
CA LEU A 347 7.63 25.31 -4.30
C LEU A 347 6.54 25.48 -5.37
N CYS A 348 5.61 24.52 -5.49
CA CYS A 348 4.53 24.59 -6.48
C CYS A 348 3.51 25.72 -6.19
N ALA A 349 3.40 26.18 -4.95
CA ALA A 349 2.47 27.24 -4.56
C ALA A 349 3.05 28.66 -4.76
N GLN A 350 4.34 28.79 -5.07
CA GLN A 350 4.95 30.07 -5.39
C GLN A 350 4.36 30.62 -6.70
N VAL A 351 4.01 31.90 -6.71
CA VAL A 351 3.67 32.60 -7.94
C VAL A 351 4.96 32.64 -8.77
N PRO A 352 4.92 32.30 -10.08
CA PRO A 352 6.09 32.45 -10.94
C PRO A 352 6.65 33.87 -10.80
N ASP A 353 7.97 34.00 -10.68
CA ASP A 353 8.60 35.32 -10.64
C ASP A 353 8.09 36.14 -11.84
N PRO A 354 7.62 37.38 -11.64
CA PRO A 354 7.07 38.21 -12.71
C PRO A 354 8.10 38.62 -13.77
N VAL A 355 9.33 38.09 -13.71
CA VAL A 355 10.42 38.40 -14.62
C VAL A 355 11.20 37.13 -14.95
N LYS A 356 10.72 36.37 -15.93
CA LYS A 356 11.55 35.64 -16.92
C LYS A 356 10.79 35.50 -18.22
#